data_AF-A0A7W0WUI0-F1
#
_entry.id   AF-A0A7W0WUI0-F1
#
_cell.length_a   1.000
_cell.length_b   1.000
_cell.length_c   1.000
_cell.angle_alpha   90.00
_cell.angle_beta   90.00
_cell.angle_gamma   90.00
#
_symmetry.space_group_name_H-M   'P 1'
#
loop_
_entity.id
_entity.type
_entity.pdbx_description
1 polymer ?
#
loop_
_entity_poly.entity_id
_entity_poly.type
_entity_poly.pdbx_seq_one_letter_code
_entity_poly.pdbx_strand_id
1 'polypeptide(L)' 'LYRIPTGYSARIDDVIVDDAARGKGIGQALSIHAIEIAREAGAKAISLTSRPSREAANRLYVRLGFERIETNIYRLRL' A
#
# COMPACT_ATOMS: atom_id res chain seq x y z
N LEU A 1 2.46 -10.74 0.63
CA LEU A 1 2.00 -11.52 -0.54
C LEU A 1 1.15 -12.68 -0.06
N TYR A 2 0.05 -12.98 -0.73
CA TYR A 2 -0.81 -14.12 -0.39
C TYR A 2 -1.46 -14.71 -1.64
N ARG A 3 -1.85 -15.98 -1.56
CA ARG A 3 -2.50 -16.70 -2.66
C ARG A 3 -4.00 -16.47 -2.62
N ILE A 4 -4.59 -16.25 -3.79
CA ILE A 4 -6.03 -16.17 -4.05
C ILE A 4 -6.41 -17.26 -5.06
N PRO A 5 -7.71 -17.60 -5.22
CA PRO A 5 -8.12 -18.64 -6.17
C PRO A 5 -7.63 -18.40 -7.61
N THR A 6 -7.45 -17.15 -8.02
CA THR A 6 -7.06 -16.73 -9.38
C THR A 6 -5.57 -16.38 -9.52
N GLY A 7 -4.72 -16.63 -8.51
CA GLY A 7 -3.28 -16.35 -8.55
C GLY A 7 -2.74 -15.76 -7.26
N TYR A 8 -1.88 -14.73 -7.35
CA TYR A 8 -1.36 -14.01 -6.21
C TYR A 8 -1.97 -12.61 -6.07
N SER A 9 -2.05 -12.14 -4.84
CA SER A 9 -2.30 -10.73 -4.52
C SER A 9 -1.31 -10.24 -3.47
N ALA A 10 -1.06 -8.93 -3.48
CA ALA A 10 -0.17 -8.28 -2.56
C ALA A 10 -0.93 -7.26 -1.71
N ARG A 11 -0.39 -7.00 -0.52
CA ARG A 11 -0.89 -5.96 0.37
C ARG A 11 0.30 -5.28 1.03
N ILE A 12 0.25 -3.96 1.11
CA ILE A 12 1.14 -3.17 1.96
C ILE A 12 0.36 -2.89 3.24
N ASP A 13 0.83 -3.44 4.35
CA ASP A 13 0.20 -3.20 5.65
C ASP A 13 0.72 -1.91 6.27
N ASP A 14 2.04 -1.74 6.34
CA ASP A 14 2.66 -0.56 6.91
C ASP A 14 3.84 -0.06 6.08
N VAL A 15 3.93 1.27 5.96
CA VAL A 15 5.11 1.98 5.48
C VAL A 15 5.48 2.99 6.55
N ILE A 16 6.64 2.78 7.17
CA ILE A 16 7.12 3.57 8.29
C ILE A 16 8.47 4.17 7.89
N VAL A 17 8.59 5.47 8.05
CA VAL A 17 9.83 6.22 7.87
C VAL A 17 10.03 7.04 9.14
N ASP A 18 11.21 6.90 9.72
CA ASP A 18 11.66 7.67 10.87
C ASP A 18 11.49 9.17 10.63
N ASP A 19 11.10 9.91 11.66
CA ASP A 19 10.79 11.33 11.59
C ASP A 19 11.97 12.15 11.03
N ALA A 20 13.21 11.83 11.42
CA ALA A 20 14.41 12.53 10.95
C ALA A 20 14.75 12.23 9.47
N ALA A 21 14.12 11.20 8.89
CA ALA A 21 14.34 10.75 7.53
C ALA A 21 13.17 11.11 6.58
N ARG A 22 12.10 11.73 7.08
CA ARG A 22 10.94 12.16 6.28
C ARG A 22 11.31 13.27 5.29
N GLY A 23 10.48 13.43 4.25
CA GLY A 23 10.68 14.43 3.19
C GLY A 23 11.75 14.07 2.15
N LYS A 24 12.53 12.99 2.36
CA LYS A 24 13.63 12.56 1.47
C LYS A 24 13.21 11.52 0.41
N GLY A 25 11.91 11.32 0.20
CA GLY A 25 11.40 10.34 -0.78
C GLY A 25 11.47 8.86 -0.35
N ILE A 26 11.93 8.54 0.87
CA ILE A 26 12.11 7.15 1.33
C ILE A 26 10.80 6.36 1.30
N GLY A 27 9.69 6.95 1.76
CA GLY A 27 8.38 6.26 1.72
C GLY A 27 7.93 5.92 0.30
N GLN A 28 8.31 6.76 -0.68
CA GLN A 28 8.06 6.50 -2.10
C GLN A 28 8.93 5.33 -2.58
N ALA A 29 10.22 5.34 -2.26
CA ALA A 29 11.15 4.27 -2.65
C ALA A 29 10.70 2.91 -2.08
N LEU A 30 10.33 2.85 -0.80
CA LEU A 30 9.78 1.65 -0.17
C LEU A 30 8.52 1.14 -0.88
N SER A 31 7.60 2.05 -1.22
CA SER A 31 6.35 1.68 -1.89
C SER A 31 6.58 1.19 -3.32
N ILE A 32 7.51 1.81 -4.06
CA ILE A 32 7.90 1.37 -5.41
C ILE A 32 8.49 -0.04 -5.34
N HIS A 33 9.40 -0.28 -4.40
CA HIS A 33 10.00 -1.60 -4.24
C HIS A 33 8.97 -2.67 -3.88
N ALA A 34 7.98 -2.35 -3.04
CA ALA A 34 6.87 -3.26 -2.74
C ALA A 34 6.02 -3.58 -3.99
N ILE A 35 5.82 -2.61 -4.89
CA ILE A 35 5.13 -2.81 -6.17
C ILE A 35 5.96 -3.73 -7.09
N GLU A 36 7.28 -3.54 -7.15
CA GLU A 36 8.19 -4.40 -7.92
C GLU A 36 8.12 -5.86 -7.45
N ILE A 37 8.23 -6.10 -6.14
CA ILE A 37 8.07 -7.43 -5.55
C ILE A 37 6.72 -8.05 -5.92
N ALA A 38 5.64 -7.27 -5.89
CA ALA A 38 4.32 -7.76 -6.27
C ALA A 38 4.23 -8.12 -7.77
N ARG A 39 4.85 -7.32 -8.64
CA ARG A 39 4.91 -7.58 -10.08
C ARG A 39 5.73 -8.84 -10.39
N GLU A 40 6.90 -8.99 -9.79
CA GLU A 40 7.77 -10.16 -9.96
C GLU A 40 7.09 -11.44 -9.50
N ALA A 41 6.29 -11.37 -8.43
CA ALA A 41 5.48 -12.49 -7.96
C ALA A 41 4.25 -12.81 -8.85
N GLY A 42 4.01 -12.03 -9.92
CA GLY A 42 2.84 -12.19 -10.78
C GLY A 42 1.52 -11.85 -10.08
N ALA A 43 1.55 -10.97 -9.07
CA ALA A 43 0.35 -10.58 -8.35
C ALA A 43 -0.60 -9.80 -9.27
N LYS A 44 -1.90 -10.15 -9.21
CA LYS A 44 -2.94 -9.48 -10.01
C LYS A 44 -3.27 -8.08 -9.51
N ALA A 45 -3.04 -7.83 -8.22
CA ALA A 45 -3.26 -6.53 -7.60
C ALA A 45 -2.40 -6.39 -6.33
N ILE A 46 -2.04 -5.15 -6.02
CA ILE A 46 -1.49 -4.73 -4.73
C ILE A 46 -2.44 -3.73 -4.09
N SER A 47 -2.76 -3.92 -2.81
CA SER A 47 -3.70 -3.07 -2.07
C SER A 47 -3.09 -2.51 -0.79
N LEU A 48 -3.67 -1.42 -0.30
CA LEU A 48 -3.37 -0.86 1.02
C LEU A 48 -4.59 -0.13 1.56
N THR A 49 -4.58 0.14 2.87
CA THR A 49 -5.58 0.99 3.51
C THR A 49 -4.88 2.12 4.23
N SER A 50 -5.32 3.35 4.03
CA SER A 50 -4.78 4.54 4.67
C SER A 50 -5.92 5.35 5.28
N ARG A 51 -5.71 5.88 6.49
CA ARG A 51 -6.68 6.77 7.13
C ARG A 51 -6.77 8.09 6.35
N PRO A 52 -7.95 8.74 6.26
CA PRO A 52 -8.09 10.04 5.60
C PRO A 52 -7.11 11.10 6.14
N SER A 53 -6.85 11.09 7.45
CA SER A 53 -5.93 12.03 8.11
C SER A 53 -4.45 11.90 7.71
N ARG A 54 -4.05 10.80 7.05
CA ARG A 54 -2.67 10.62 6.56
C ARG A 54 -2.49 11.26 5.18
N GLU A 55 -2.73 12.55 5.07
CA GLU A 55 -2.80 13.25 3.78
C GLU A 55 -1.54 13.07 2.90
N ALA A 56 -0.35 13.19 3.49
CA ALA A 56 0.91 13.01 2.75
C ALA A 56 1.04 11.60 2.17
N ALA A 57 0.58 10.58 2.91
CA ALA A 57 0.56 9.20 2.42
C ALA A 57 -0.50 9.01 1.34
N ASN A 58 -1.71 9.55 1.52
CA ASN A 58 -2.76 9.49 0.51
C ASN A 58 -2.32 10.15 -0.82
N ARG A 59 -1.68 11.32 -0.77
CA ARG A 59 -1.10 11.97 -1.95
C ARG A 59 0.03 11.14 -2.58
N LEU A 60 0.85 10.49 -1.77
CA LEU A 60 1.88 9.58 -2.28
C LEU A 60 1.26 8.41 -3.05
N TYR A 61 0.28 7.72 -2.46
CA TYR A 61 -0.33 6.54 -3.08
C TYR A 61 -1.06 6.90 -4.39
N VAL A 62 -1.79 8.01 -4.43
CA VAL A 62 -2.41 8.50 -5.68
C VAL A 62 -1.35 8.78 -6.76
N ARG A 63 -0.22 9.44 -6.41
CA ARG A 63 0.89 9.67 -7.36
C ARG A 63 1.55 8.38 -7.85
N LEU A 64 1.53 7.33 -7.04
CA LEU A 64 2.04 6.00 -7.41
C LEU A 64 1.05 5.17 -8.24
N GLY A 65 -0.12 5.71 -8.57
CA GLY A 65 -1.14 5.04 -9.39
C GLY A 65 -2.10 4.16 -8.60
N PHE A 66 -2.13 4.25 -7.26
CA PHE A 66 -3.21 3.64 -6.49
C PHE A 66 -4.49 4.45 -6.66
N GLU A 67 -5.58 3.75 -6.95
CA GLU A 67 -6.91 4.33 -7.04
C GLU A 67 -7.65 4.19 -5.71
N ARG A 68 -8.40 5.23 -5.32
CA ARG A 68 -9.20 5.20 -4.09
C ARG A 68 -10.46 4.39 -4.32
N ILE A 69 -10.62 3.30 -3.57
CA ILE A 69 -11.85 2.52 -3.53
C ILE A 69 -12.75 3.06 -2.42
N GLU A 70 -13.99 3.42 -2.76
CA GLU A 70 -15.01 3.79 -1.79
C GLU A 70 -15.66 2.53 -1.22
N THR A 71 -15.48 2.29 0.08
CA THR A 71 -15.98 1.08 0.75
C THR A 71 -16.12 1.27 2.26
N ASN A 72 -16.92 0.42 2.89
CA ASN A 72 -17.12 0.38 4.35
C ASN A 72 -16.18 -0.64 4.98
N ILE A 73 -15.54 -0.28 6.10
CA ILE A 73 -14.69 -1.18 6.89
C ILE A 73 -15.47 -1.69 8.10
N TYR A 74 -15.66 -3.00 8.21
CA TYR A 74 -16.29 -3.65 9.37
C TYR A 74 -15.27 -4.51 10.12
N ARG A 75 -15.37 -4.57 11.45
CA ARG A 75 -14.52 -5.42 12.29
C ARG A 75 -15.35 -6.00 13.43
N LEU A 76 -15.38 -7.32 13.54
CA LEU A 76 -15.86 -8.04 14.72
C LEU A 76 -14.65 -8.50 15.53
N ARG A 77 -14.63 -8.20 16.82
CA ARG A 77 -13.69 -8.82 17.76
C ARG A 77 -14.36 -10.07 18.31
N LEU A 78 -13.61 -11.18 18.30
CA LEU A 78 -14.02 -12.45 18.88
C LEU A 78 -13.45 -12.57 20.29
#